data_AF-A0AAP3XT18-F1
#
_entry.id   AF-A0AAP3XT18-F1
#
_cell.length_a   1.000
_cell.length_b   1.000
_cell.length_c   1.000
_cell.angle_alpha   90.00
_cell.angle_beta   90.00
_cell.angle_gamma   90.00
#
_symmetry.space_group_name_H-M   'P 1'
#
loop_
_entity.id
_entity.type
_entity.pdbx_description
1 polymer ?
#
loop_
_entity_poly.entity_id
_entity_poly.type
_entity_poly.pdbx_seq_one_letter_code
_entity_poly.pdbx_strand_id
1 'polypeptide(L)'
;MPSSPTAVQSDTSRRNGARSRGPVTGEGKARSARNGTRHGLFAAELELAPHEDAHLAALLGDLGRRHRPVGEAEEHWVRQVAVTMLRRERLDALEMRVLDLVMEGAESVREAGSPSPATLLRYRARLQRDHEHAMRELAAAREARGR
;
A
#
# COMPACT_ATOMS: atom_id res chain seq x y z
N MET A 1 -2.95 -19.17 15.99
CA MET A 1 -4.12 -18.93 15.10
C MET A 1 -4.44 -20.26 14.40
N PRO A 2 -5.70 -20.67 14.25
CA PRO A 2 -5.99 -21.91 13.55
C PRO A 2 -5.56 -21.76 12.08
N SER A 3 -4.75 -22.69 11.62
CA SER A 3 -4.03 -22.68 10.33
C SER A 3 -4.89 -23.09 9.13
N SER A 4 -6.19 -23.33 9.33
CA SER A 4 -7.13 -23.67 8.25
C SER A 4 -8.50 -23.03 8.51
N PRO A 5 -9.14 -22.39 7.51
CA PRO A 5 -10.49 -21.88 7.66
C PRO A 5 -11.47 -23.03 7.91
N THR A 6 -12.39 -22.84 8.85
CA THR A 6 -13.42 -23.83 9.17
C THR A 6 -14.33 -24.07 7.96
N ALA A 7 -15.04 -25.19 7.94
CA ALA A 7 -16.02 -25.50 6.89
C ALA A 7 -17.05 -24.35 6.73
N VAL A 8 -17.43 -23.71 7.84
CA VAL A 8 -18.34 -22.55 7.87
C VAL A 8 -17.72 -21.32 7.20
N GLN A 9 -16.44 -21.03 7.47
CA GLN A 9 -15.72 -19.92 6.83
C GLN A 9 -15.52 -20.16 5.33
N SER A 10 -15.22 -21.40 4.94
CA SER A 10 -15.07 -21.79 3.53
C SER A 10 -16.38 -21.67 2.76
N ASP A 11 -17.50 -22.12 3.34
CA ASP A 11 -18.80 -22.04 2.68
C ASP A 11 -19.34 -20.61 2.59
N THR A 12 -19.08 -19.81 3.63
CA THR A 12 -19.38 -18.37 3.61
C THR A 12 -18.56 -17.66 2.53
N SER A 13 -17.27 -17.97 2.40
CA SER A 13 -16.41 -17.39 1.36
C SER A 13 -16.85 -17.77 -0.06
N ARG A 14 -17.28 -19.02 -0.28
CA ARG A 14 -17.88 -19.46 -1.57
C ARG A 14 -19.17 -18.73 -1.89
N ARG A 15 -20.09 -18.61 -0.91
CA ARG A 15 -21.35 -17.86 -1.10
C ARG A 15 -21.11 -16.37 -1.35
N ASN A 16 -20.14 -15.78 -0.66
CA ASN A 16 -19.74 -14.38 -0.88
C ASN A 16 -19.10 -14.19 -2.26
N GLY A 17 -18.21 -15.09 -2.68
CA GLY A 17 -17.63 -15.07 -4.03
C GLY A 17 -18.66 -15.26 -5.14
N ALA A 18 -19.67 -16.12 -4.93
CA ALA A 18 -20.78 -16.30 -5.86
C ALA A 18 -21.67 -15.04 -5.98
N ARG A 19 -21.76 -14.24 -4.90
CA ARG A 19 -22.50 -12.96 -4.87
C ARG A 19 -21.67 -11.77 -5.36
N SER A 20 -20.36 -11.77 -5.15
CA SER A 20 -19.46 -10.70 -5.62
C SER A 20 -18.72 -11.16 -6.88
N ARG A 21 -19.29 -10.89 -8.08
CA ARG A 21 -18.60 -11.16 -9.35
C ARG A 21 -17.48 -10.17 -9.68
N GLY A 22 -17.01 -9.41 -8.70
CA GLY A 22 -16.18 -8.23 -8.91
C GLY A 22 -16.81 -7.25 -9.92
N PRO A 23 -16.11 -6.17 -10.27
CA PRO A 23 -16.51 -5.35 -11.40
C PRO A 23 -16.24 -6.08 -12.73
N VAL A 24 -17.30 -6.55 -13.38
CA VAL A 24 -17.23 -7.23 -14.70
C VAL A 24 -17.25 -6.22 -15.84
N THR A 25 -17.95 -5.09 -15.66
CA THR A 25 -18.10 -4.04 -16.67
C THR A 25 -16.90 -3.09 -16.70
N GLY A 26 -16.63 -2.49 -17.86
CA GLY A 26 -15.57 -1.47 -18.00
C GLY A 26 -15.74 -0.31 -17.03
N GLU A 27 -16.97 0.16 -16.82
CA GLU A 27 -17.30 1.21 -15.85
C GLU A 27 -17.01 0.78 -14.40
N GLY A 28 -17.40 -0.46 -14.02
CA GLY A 28 -17.11 -0.99 -12.70
C GLY A 28 -15.61 -1.12 -12.44
N LYS A 29 -14.85 -1.53 -13.46
CA LYS A 29 -13.38 -1.63 -13.38
C LYS A 29 -12.75 -0.25 -13.24
N ALA A 30 -13.22 0.73 -14.02
CA ALA A 30 -12.76 2.11 -13.92
C ALA A 30 -13.07 2.72 -12.53
N ARG A 31 -14.26 2.45 -11.97
CA ARG A 31 -14.62 2.87 -10.61
C ARG A 31 -13.73 2.21 -9.55
N SER A 32 -13.42 0.93 -9.72
CA SER A 32 -12.50 0.21 -8.82
C SER A 32 -11.05 0.72 -8.93
N ALA A 33 -10.59 1.04 -10.15
CA ALA A 33 -9.26 1.61 -10.40
C ALA A 33 -9.12 3.01 -9.78
N ARG A 34 -10.19 3.82 -9.84
CA ARG A 34 -10.25 5.15 -9.21
C ARG A 34 -10.05 5.12 -7.69
N ASN A 35 -10.36 4.01 -7.00
CA ASN A 35 -10.07 3.89 -5.57
C ASN A 35 -8.56 3.85 -5.29
N GLY A 36 -7.76 3.27 -6.19
CA GLY A 36 -6.30 3.25 -6.07
C GLY A 36 -5.66 4.62 -6.35
N THR A 37 -6.25 5.40 -7.26
CA THR A 37 -5.76 6.73 -7.65
C THR A 37 -6.21 7.85 -6.72
N ARG A 38 -7.38 7.73 -6.06
CA ARG A 38 -7.92 8.77 -5.15
C ARG A 38 -6.93 9.24 -4.08
N HIS A 39 -6.17 8.31 -3.51
CA HIS A 39 -5.18 8.59 -2.47
C HIS A 39 -3.81 7.99 -2.80
N GLY A 40 -3.61 7.51 -4.03
CA GLY A 40 -2.34 7.06 -4.59
C GLY A 40 -1.61 5.91 -3.86
N LEU A 41 -2.24 5.26 -2.86
CA LEU A 41 -1.56 4.24 -2.03
C LEU A 41 -1.28 2.94 -2.78
N PHE A 42 -2.18 2.56 -3.70
CA PHE A 42 -2.09 1.31 -4.45
C PHE A 42 -2.38 1.51 -5.94
N ALA A 43 -2.17 2.72 -6.45
CA ALA A 43 -2.19 2.97 -7.89
C ALA A 43 -1.12 2.10 -8.57
N ALA A 44 -1.44 1.62 -9.78
CA ALA A 44 -0.54 0.77 -10.56
C ALA A 44 0.76 1.53 -10.93
N GLU A 45 0.61 2.82 -11.23
CA GLU A 45 1.71 3.76 -11.39
C GLU A 45 1.76 4.66 -10.16
N LEU A 46 2.97 4.93 -9.66
CA LEU A 46 3.17 5.89 -8.58
C LEU A 46 3.09 7.29 -9.17
N GLU A 47 1.89 7.86 -9.17
CA GLU A 47 1.69 9.27 -9.46
C GLU A 47 2.24 10.09 -8.27
N LEU A 48 3.29 10.88 -8.53
CA LEU A 48 3.92 11.76 -7.55
C LEU A 48 3.34 13.17 -7.73
N ALA A 49 2.96 13.80 -6.62
CA ALA A 49 2.76 15.24 -6.61
C ALA A 49 4.14 15.94 -6.74
N PRO A 50 4.20 17.18 -7.25
CA PRO A 50 5.47 17.88 -7.46
C PRO A 50 6.36 18.01 -6.20
N HIS A 51 5.75 18.07 -5.01
CA HIS A 51 6.48 18.12 -3.74
C HIS A 51 7.01 16.74 -3.29
N GLU A 52 6.45 15.66 -3.80
CA GLU A 52 6.85 14.29 -3.47
C GLU A 52 8.00 13.80 -4.35
N ASP A 53 8.23 14.40 -5.52
CA ASP A 53 9.38 14.09 -6.37
C ASP A 53 10.71 14.36 -5.64
N ALA A 54 10.83 15.54 -5.04
CA ALA A 54 12.01 15.91 -4.26
C ALA A 54 12.17 15.03 -3.02
N HIS A 55 11.06 14.67 -2.37
CA HIS A 55 11.08 13.80 -1.20
C HIS A 55 11.46 12.36 -1.54
N LEU A 56 10.92 11.80 -2.63
CA LEU A 56 11.31 10.48 -3.11
C LEU A 56 12.79 10.47 -3.51
N ALA A 57 13.28 11.53 -4.16
CA ALA A 57 14.70 11.66 -4.49
C ALA A 57 15.58 11.70 -3.23
N ALA A 58 15.15 12.38 -2.16
CA ALA A 58 15.84 12.39 -0.88
C ALA A 58 15.86 10.99 -0.23
N LEU A 59 14.71 10.29 -0.18
CA LEU A 59 14.62 8.92 0.30
C LEU A 59 15.55 7.97 -0.46
N LEU A 60 15.56 8.06 -1.79
CA LEU A 60 16.45 7.27 -2.64
C LEU A 60 17.93 7.59 -2.38
N GLY A 61 18.27 8.87 -2.19
CA GLY A 61 19.63 9.29 -1.84
C GLY A 61 20.09 8.72 -0.51
N ASP A 62 19.24 8.79 0.52
CA ASP A 62 19.52 8.28 1.87
C ASP A 62 19.67 6.75 1.87
N LEU A 63 18.73 6.05 1.23
CA LEU A 63 18.78 4.59 1.10
C LEU A 63 19.95 4.14 0.24
N GLY A 64 20.29 4.88 -0.83
CA GLY A 64 21.47 4.63 -1.65
C GLY A 64 22.76 4.72 -0.85
N ARG A 65 22.92 5.74 0.00
CA ARG A 65 24.08 5.87 0.89
C ARG A 65 24.14 4.76 1.94
N ARG A 66 22.99 4.39 2.51
CA ARG A 66 22.87 3.36 3.56
C ARG A 66 23.15 1.95 3.03
N HIS A 67 22.56 1.59 1.90
CA HIS A 67 22.58 0.23 1.38
C HIS A 67 23.69 -0.01 0.37
N ARG A 68 24.18 1.05 -0.29
CA ARG A 68 25.20 0.99 -1.35
C ARG A 68 24.87 -0.08 -2.38
N PRO A 69 23.70 0.04 -3.05
CA PRO A 69 23.26 -0.97 -4.01
C PRO A 69 24.28 -1.10 -5.15
N VAL A 70 24.48 -2.32 -5.63
CA VAL A 70 25.31 -2.60 -6.81
C VAL A 70 24.47 -3.33 -7.85
N GLY A 71 24.36 -2.72 -9.03
CA GLY A 71 23.61 -3.27 -10.16
C GLY A 71 22.10 -3.12 -10.01
N GLU A 72 21.41 -3.41 -11.11
CA GLU A 72 19.99 -3.10 -11.29
C GLU A 72 19.08 -3.80 -10.27
N ALA A 73 19.42 -5.02 -9.85
CA ALA A 73 18.59 -5.78 -8.92
C ALA A 73 18.53 -5.14 -7.53
N GLU A 74 19.67 -4.70 -6.98
CA GLU A 74 19.71 -4.04 -5.68
C GLU A 74 19.11 -2.63 -5.76
N GLU A 75 19.38 -1.91 -6.85
CA GLU A 75 18.80 -0.58 -7.10
C GLU A 75 17.28 -0.62 -7.20
N HIS A 76 16.74 -1.65 -7.87
CA HIS A 76 15.30 -1.90 -7.94
C HIS A 76 14.69 -2.04 -6.54
N TRP A 77 15.28 -2.88 -5.69
CA TRP A 77 14.72 -3.12 -4.35
C TRP A 77 14.92 -1.92 -3.42
N VAL A 78 16.02 -1.18 -3.53
CA VAL A 78 16.18 0.13 -2.85
C VAL A 78 15.06 1.09 -3.26
N ARG A 79 14.72 1.15 -4.55
CA ARG A 79 13.60 1.96 -5.02
C ARG A 79 12.27 1.48 -4.45
N GLN A 80 12.01 0.17 -4.40
CA GLN A 80 10.77 -0.36 -3.80
C GLN A 80 10.66 -0.02 -2.30
N VAL A 81 11.77 -0.09 -1.56
CA VAL A 81 11.81 0.35 -0.16
C VAL A 81 11.41 1.83 -0.05
N ALA A 82 11.99 2.72 -0.86
CA ALA A 82 11.64 4.13 -0.88
C ALA A 82 10.15 4.38 -1.19
N VAL A 83 9.60 3.67 -2.18
CA VAL A 83 8.18 3.78 -2.56
C VAL A 83 7.25 3.31 -1.44
N THR A 84 7.59 2.21 -0.75
CA THR A 84 6.78 1.75 0.40
C THR A 84 6.82 2.74 1.57
N MET A 85 7.93 3.44 1.78
CA MET A 85 8.05 4.51 2.79
C MET A 85 7.16 5.70 2.43
N LEU A 86 7.22 6.20 1.19
CA LEU A 86 6.35 7.28 0.73
C LEU A 86 4.85 6.92 0.84
N ARG A 87 4.48 5.70 0.46
CA ARG A 87 3.09 5.22 0.62
C ARG A 87 2.67 5.15 2.09
N ARG A 88 3.59 4.83 3.00
CA ARG A 88 3.30 4.84 4.44
C ARG A 88 3.03 6.26 4.94
N GLU A 89 3.83 7.23 4.53
CA GLU A 89 3.62 8.64 4.90
C GLU A 89 2.27 9.17 4.38
N ARG A 90 1.88 8.81 3.15
CA ARG A 90 0.53 9.10 2.63
C ARG A 90 -0.57 8.47 3.49
N LEU A 91 -0.36 7.25 3.97
CA LEU A 91 -1.32 6.58 4.83
C LEU A 91 -1.42 7.27 6.19
N ASP A 92 -0.30 7.68 6.77
CA ASP A 92 -0.27 8.40 8.04
C ASP A 92 -1.01 9.76 7.92
N ALA A 93 -0.83 10.47 6.80
CA ALA A 93 -1.60 11.69 6.50
C ALA A 93 -3.12 11.44 6.37
N LEU A 94 -3.52 10.31 5.77
CA LEU A 94 -4.93 9.92 5.70
C LEU A 94 -5.50 9.54 7.07
N GLU A 95 -4.72 8.87 7.91
CA GLU A 95 -5.12 8.53 9.28
C GLU A 95 -5.36 9.78 10.10
N MET A 96 -4.44 10.75 10.05
CA MET A 96 -4.62 12.04 10.72
C MET A 96 -5.88 12.75 10.26
N ARG A 97 -6.10 12.85 8.94
CA ARG A 97 -7.34 13.45 8.39
C ARG A 97 -8.61 12.75 8.89
N VAL A 98 -8.59 11.41 9.02
CA VAL A 98 -9.75 10.67 9.54
C VAL A 98 -9.95 10.95 11.02
N LEU A 99 -8.88 11.04 11.81
CA LEU A 99 -8.96 11.41 13.22
C LEU A 99 -9.54 12.82 13.40
N ASP A 100 -9.06 13.79 12.63
CA ASP A 100 -9.55 15.17 12.66
C ASP A 100 -11.06 15.22 12.38
N LEU A 101 -11.52 14.56 11.31
CA LEU A 101 -12.95 14.48 10.97
C LEU A 101 -13.80 13.87 12.10
N VAL A 102 -13.30 12.82 12.75
CA VAL A 102 -14.01 12.18 13.87
C VAL A 102 -14.04 13.11 15.08
N MET A 103 -12.94 13.80 15.37
CA MET A 103 -12.84 14.76 16.48
C MET A 103 -13.73 15.99 16.28
N GLU A 104 -13.89 16.42 15.03
CA GLU A 104 -14.81 17.50 14.61
C GLU A 104 -16.29 17.06 14.60
N GLY A 105 -16.58 15.80 14.90
CA GLY A 105 -17.95 15.28 15.01
C GLY A 105 -18.60 14.95 13.66
N ALA A 106 -17.82 14.70 12.61
CA ALA A 106 -18.37 14.31 11.31
C ALA A 106 -19.20 13.02 11.42
N GLU A 107 -20.46 13.06 10.95
CA GLU A 107 -21.35 11.90 10.95
C GLU A 107 -20.83 10.75 10.09
N SER A 108 -20.05 11.06 9.04
CA SER A 108 -19.50 10.08 8.10
C SER A 108 -18.17 10.52 7.49
N VAL A 109 -17.09 9.82 7.86
CA VAL A 109 -15.76 10.00 7.24
C VAL A 109 -15.76 9.64 5.76
N ARG A 110 -16.67 8.75 5.34
CA ARG A 110 -16.76 8.28 3.95
C ARG A 110 -17.36 9.34 3.03
N GLU A 111 -18.37 10.07 3.50
CA GLU A 111 -18.98 11.19 2.77
C GLU A 111 -18.01 12.36 2.66
N ALA A 112 -17.21 12.62 3.71
CA ALA A 112 -16.07 13.53 3.69
C ALA A 112 -14.90 13.08 2.79
N GLY A 113 -15.05 11.91 2.17
CA GLY A 113 -14.14 11.40 1.16
C GLY A 113 -12.93 10.64 1.67
N SER A 114 -12.93 10.26 2.95
CA SER A 114 -11.86 9.47 3.56
C SER A 114 -12.24 7.98 3.64
N PRO A 115 -11.26 7.06 3.63
CA PRO A 115 -11.52 5.66 3.91
C PRO A 115 -12.04 5.46 5.34
N SER A 116 -12.75 4.36 5.60
CA SER A 116 -13.12 4.00 6.96
C SER A 116 -11.89 3.60 7.79
N PRO A 117 -11.92 3.73 9.14
CA PRO A 117 -10.81 3.30 10.00
C PRO A 117 -10.40 1.84 9.78
N ALA A 118 -11.38 0.93 9.65
CA ALA A 118 -11.11 -0.47 9.34
C ALA A 118 -10.40 -0.67 7.98
N THR A 119 -10.63 0.22 7.02
CA THR A 119 -9.91 0.21 5.73
C THR A 119 -8.47 0.67 5.89
N LEU A 120 -8.23 1.72 6.68
CA LEU A 120 -6.88 2.22 6.98
C LEU A 120 -6.02 1.14 7.66
N LEU A 121 -6.57 0.40 8.63
CA LEU A 121 -5.87 -0.73 9.26
C LEU A 121 -5.46 -1.82 8.25
N ARG A 122 -6.32 -2.14 7.29
CA ARG A 122 -5.98 -3.09 6.21
C ARG A 122 -4.89 -2.55 5.29
N TYR A 123 -4.93 -1.25 4.99
CA TYR A 123 -3.90 -0.59 4.19
C TYR A 123 -2.55 -0.61 4.89
N ARG A 124 -2.52 -0.30 6.20
CA ARG A 124 -1.31 -0.37 7.03
C ARG A 124 -0.70 -1.76 7.03
N ALA A 125 -1.52 -2.78 7.30
CA ALA A 125 -1.05 -4.16 7.30
C ALA A 125 -0.50 -4.60 5.94
N ARG A 126 -1.09 -4.13 4.83
CA ARG A 126 -0.59 -4.41 3.48
C ARG A 126 0.74 -3.70 3.21
N LEU A 127 0.83 -2.39 3.45
CA LEU A 127 2.06 -1.64 3.23
C LEU A 127 3.22 -2.14 4.09
N GLN A 128 2.95 -2.59 5.32
CA GLN A 128 3.95 -3.23 6.15
C GLN A 128 4.49 -4.51 5.51
N ARG A 129 3.63 -5.38 4.98
CA ARG A 129 4.06 -6.60 4.27
C ARG A 129 4.85 -6.27 3.00
N ASP A 130 4.41 -5.27 2.25
CA ASP A 130 5.10 -4.83 1.03
C ASP A 130 6.51 -4.30 1.36
N HIS A 131 6.65 -3.52 2.44
CA HIS A 131 7.93 -3.04 2.94
C HIS A 131 8.85 -4.16 3.44
N GLU A 132 8.32 -5.07 4.26
CA GLU A 132 9.06 -6.24 4.74
C GLU A 132 9.53 -7.13 3.59
N HIS A 133 8.70 -7.30 2.55
CA HIS A 133 9.09 -8.02 1.34
C HIS A 133 10.23 -7.32 0.61
N ALA A 134 10.11 -6.02 0.32
CA ALA A 134 11.16 -5.27 -0.36
C ALA A 134 12.50 -5.32 0.39
N MET A 135 12.48 -5.22 1.72
CA MET A 135 13.67 -5.35 2.56
C MET A 135 14.29 -6.75 2.52
N ARG A 136 13.46 -7.81 2.51
CA ARG A 136 13.94 -9.20 2.37
C ARG A 136 14.60 -9.43 1.02
N GLU A 137 13.97 -8.98 -0.06
CA GLU A 137 14.52 -9.16 -1.42
C GLU A 137 15.80 -8.36 -1.63
N LEU A 138 15.90 -7.14 -1.06
CA LEU A 138 17.14 -6.38 -1.04
C LEU A 138 18.26 -7.14 -0.32
N ALA A 139 17.96 -7.78 0.82
CA ALA A 139 18.94 -8.59 1.54
C ALA A 139 19.38 -9.81 0.70
N ALA A 140 18.44 -10.52 0.09
CA ALA A 140 18.71 -11.68 -0.76
C ALA A 140 19.58 -11.32 -1.98
N ALA A 141 19.28 -10.19 -2.65
CA ALA A 141 20.07 -9.70 -3.78
C ALA A 141 21.53 -9.41 -3.37
N ARG A 142 21.73 -8.81 -2.19
CA ARG A 142 23.06 -8.52 -1.65
C ARG A 142 23.84 -9.77 -1.25
N GLU A 143 23.16 -10.76 -0.69
CA GLU A 143 23.77 -12.06 -0.38
C GLU A 143 24.20 -12.79 -1.65
N ALA A 144 23.39 -12.75 -2.71
CA ALA A 144 23.72 -13.37 -3.99
C ALA A 144 24.96 -12.74 -4.63
N ARG A 145 25.19 -11.43 -4.46
CA ARG A 145 26.41 -10.75 -4.89
C ARG A 145 27.67 -11.20 -4.13
N GLY A 146 27.51 -11.57 -2.86
CA GLY A 146 28.62 -11.98 -2.00
C GLY A 146 29.08 -13.44 -2.19
N ARG A 147 28.39 -14.20 -3.05
CA ARG A 147 28.74 -15.56 -3.45
C ARG A 147 29.48 -15.57 -4.79
#